data_AF-A0A7V5SGT7-F1
#
_entry.id   AF-A0A7V5SGT7-F1
#
_cell.length_a   1.000
_cell.length_b   1.000
_cell.length_c   1.000
_cell.angle_alpha   90.00
_cell.angle_beta   90.00
_cell.angle_gamma   90.00
#
_symmetry.space_group_name_H-M   'P 1'
#
loop_
_entity.id
_entity.type
_entity.pdbx_description
1 polymer ?
#
loop_
_entity_poly.entity_id
_entity_poly.type
_entity_poly.pdbx_seq_one_letter_code
_entity_poly.pdbx_strand_id
1 'polypeptide(L)'
;MPTLLLDGTSLRIEELWKVLTEPGWRVEIDQQARHRMERSHAWLRHWLRSAEPVYGITTGFGGLAAVRISPEEAIELQYNLVRSHSVGAGGWIPPEVVRAMLILRANVFARSYSGVRPIVAERLLDLFNHGLIPAIPKQGSVGASGDLVQLAHLALALIGEGYFLTEQGLEPAAEALVRHGL
;
A
#
# COMPACT_ATOMS: atom_id res chain seq x y z
N MET A 1 12.64 -19.86 -8.76
CA MET A 1 11.94 -18.68 -9.32
C MET A 1 12.89 -17.51 -9.23
N PRO A 2 13.14 -16.75 -10.31
CA PRO A 2 13.93 -15.52 -10.22
C PRO A 2 13.25 -14.52 -9.27
N THR A 3 14.06 -13.81 -8.47
CA THR A 3 13.57 -12.86 -7.46
C THR A 3 14.11 -11.48 -7.73
N LEU A 4 13.22 -10.48 -7.81
CA LEU A 4 13.58 -9.07 -7.78
C LEU A 4 13.60 -8.59 -6.32
N LEU A 5 14.73 -8.04 -5.88
CA LEU A 5 14.88 -7.46 -4.54
C LEU A 5 14.71 -5.94 -4.62
N LEU A 6 13.75 -5.41 -3.86
CA LEU A 6 13.47 -3.98 -3.80
C LEU A 6 14.27 -3.33 -2.66
N ASP A 7 15.21 -2.45 -3.00
CA ASP A 7 15.98 -1.67 -2.03
C ASP A 7 15.46 -0.22 -1.83
N GLY A 8 14.48 0.18 -2.65
CA GLY A 8 13.87 1.51 -2.68
C GLY A 8 14.48 2.49 -3.69
N THR A 9 15.63 2.17 -4.30
CA THR A 9 16.45 3.13 -5.04
C THR A 9 16.98 2.64 -6.37
N SER A 10 17.19 1.33 -6.54
CA SER A 10 17.86 0.77 -7.73
C SER A 10 16.92 0.23 -8.81
N LEU A 11 15.63 0.04 -8.50
CA LEU A 11 14.63 -0.50 -9.43
C LEU A 11 14.58 0.30 -10.74
N ARG A 12 14.85 -0.37 -11.86
CA ARG A 12 14.73 0.23 -13.20
C ARG A 12 13.45 -0.19 -13.91
N ILE A 13 13.05 0.60 -14.91
CA ILE A 13 11.84 0.32 -15.70
C ILE A 13 11.95 -0.99 -16.48
N GLU A 14 13.16 -1.36 -16.93
CA GLU A 14 13.40 -2.59 -17.67
C GLU A 14 13.24 -3.83 -16.77
N GLU A 15 13.66 -3.75 -15.51
CA GLU A 15 13.48 -4.83 -14.53
C GLU A 15 12.01 -4.99 -14.16
N LEU A 16 11.31 -3.87 -13.93
CA LEU A 16 9.87 -3.86 -13.70
C LEU A 16 9.13 -4.48 -14.89
N TRP A 17 9.46 -4.09 -16.11
CA TRP A 17 8.84 -4.62 -17.33
C TRP A 17 9.05 -6.14 -17.45
N LYS A 18 10.27 -6.63 -17.21
CA LYS A 18 10.56 -8.07 -17.22
C LYS A 18 9.72 -8.82 -16.19
N VAL A 19 9.68 -8.36 -14.94
CA VAL A 19 8.88 -8.96 -13.86
C VAL A 19 7.37 -8.98 -14.18
N LEU A 20 6.88 -7.98 -14.90
CA LEU A 20 5.46 -7.90 -15.27
C LEU A 20 5.10 -8.79 -16.46
N THR A 21 6.01 -9.00 -17.40
CA THR A 21 5.72 -9.69 -18.69
C THR A 21 6.20 -11.13 -18.73
N GLU A 22 7.22 -11.49 -17.95
CA GLU A 22 7.74 -12.86 -17.88
C GLU A 22 7.10 -13.62 -16.70
N PRO A 23 6.73 -14.90 -16.88
CA PRO A 23 6.14 -15.69 -15.82
C PRO A 23 7.20 -16.14 -14.78
N GLY A 24 6.73 -16.42 -13.56
CA GLY A 24 7.53 -17.10 -12.53
C GLY A 24 8.47 -16.21 -11.71
N TRP A 25 8.34 -14.89 -11.82
CA TRP A 25 9.05 -13.94 -10.96
C TRP A 25 8.43 -13.85 -9.56
N ARG A 26 9.30 -13.70 -8.57
CA ARG A 26 8.96 -13.32 -7.20
C ARG A 26 9.54 -11.94 -6.91
N VAL A 27 8.88 -11.17 -6.06
CA VAL A 27 9.38 -9.86 -5.61
C VAL A 27 9.43 -9.85 -4.09
N GLU A 28 10.55 -9.38 -3.54
CA GLU A 28 10.77 -9.29 -2.09
C GLU A 28 11.45 -7.96 -1.72
N ILE A 29 11.36 -7.57 -0.46
CA ILE A 29 12.11 -6.43 0.07
C ILE A 29 13.54 -6.88 0.38
N ASP A 30 14.54 -6.14 -0.08
CA ASP A 30 15.94 -6.38 0.28
C ASP A 30 16.14 -6.34 1.81
N GLN A 31 17.00 -7.21 2.34
CA GLN A 31 17.18 -7.34 3.79
C GLN A 31 17.70 -6.04 4.43
N GLN A 32 18.62 -5.31 3.76
CA GLN A 32 19.12 -4.05 4.28
C GLN A 32 18.03 -2.97 4.22
N ALA A 33 17.23 -2.94 3.15
CA ALA A 33 16.07 -2.06 3.07
C ALA A 33 15.05 -2.33 4.17
N ARG A 34 14.76 -3.60 4.44
CA ARG A 34 13.90 -4.02 5.54
C ARG A 34 14.39 -3.48 6.89
N HIS A 35 15.69 -3.60 7.18
CA HIS A 35 16.27 -3.04 8.40
C HIS A 35 16.21 -1.50 8.47
N ARG A 36 16.37 -0.81 7.34
CA ARG A 36 16.18 0.65 7.27
C ARG A 36 14.73 1.03 7.57
N MET A 37 13.75 0.27 7.07
CA MET A 37 12.33 0.48 7.35
C MET A 37 12.01 0.27 8.83
N GLU A 38 12.55 -0.78 9.46
CA GLU A 38 12.40 -1.02 10.91
C GLU A 38 12.92 0.15 11.75
N ARG A 39 14.10 0.66 11.41
CA ARG A 39 14.68 1.84 12.05
C ARG A 39 13.81 3.10 11.87
N SER A 40 13.32 3.32 10.66
CA SER A 40 12.42 4.45 10.34
C SER A 40 11.13 4.38 11.15
N HIS A 41 10.52 3.19 11.23
CA HIS A 41 9.33 2.96 12.03
C HIS A 41 9.59 3.14 13.54
N ALA A 42 10.72 2.64 14.05
CA ALA A 42 11.11 2.83 15.45
C ALA A 42 11.34 4.31 15.79
N TRP A 43 11.94 5.07 14.87
CA TRP A 43 12.10 6.52 15.02
C TRP A 43 10.76 7.25 15.06
N LEU A 44 9.83 6.93 14.16
CA LEU A 44 8.47 7.47 14.18
C LEU A 44 7.79 7.17 15.53
N ARG A 45 7.84 5.91 16.00
CA ARG A 45 7.27 5.53 17.29
C ARG A 45 7.88 6.28 18.46
N HIS A 46 9.18 6.59 18.41
CA HIS A 46 9.81 7.42 19.42
C HIS A 46 9.31 8.86 19.36
N TRP A 47 9.23 9.44 18.17
CA TRP A 47 8.79 10.82 17.97
C TRP A 47 7.34 11.03 18.39
N LEU A 48 6.47 10.04 18.16
CA LEU A 48 5.07 10.06 18.61
C LEU A 48 4.89 10.06 20.14
N ARG A 49 5.95 9.83 20.92
CA ARG A 49 5.92 10.03 22.38
C ARG A 49 6.10 11.49 22.80
N SER A 50 6.47 12.36 21.87
CA SER A 50 6.52 13.81 22.11
C SER A 50 5.12 14.44 21.99
N ALA A 51 4.96 15.67 22.46
CA ALA A 51 3.70 16.43 22.32
C ALA A 51 3.55 17.09 20.92
N GLU A 52 4.54 16.95 20.04
CA GLU A 52 4.55 17.57 18.72
C GLU A 52 3.48 16.95 17.81
N PRO A 53 2.67 17.75 17.12
CA PRO A 53 1.67 17.24 16.17
C PRO A 53 2.35 16.59 14.97
N VAL A 54 1.91 15.38 14.63
CA VAL A 54 2.30 14.68 13.40
C VAL A 54 1.08 14.50 12.51
N TYR A 55 1.13 15.13 11.33
CA TYR A 55 0.03 15.15 10.37
C TYR A 55 -0.45 13.73 10.02
N GLY A 56 -1.75 13.50 10.13
CA GLY A 56 -2.39 12.23 9.78
C GLY A 56 -2.09 11.06 10.73
N ILE A 57 -1.39 11.32 11.84
CA ILE A 57 -1.16 10.33 12.91
C ILE A 57 -1.75 10.83 14.22
N THR A 58 -1.39 12.04 14.65
CA THR A 58 -1.94 12.69 15.85
C THR A 58 -2.82 13.89 15.50
N THR A 59 -3.12 14.07 14.21
CA THR A 59 -4.04 15.09 13.70
C THR A 59 -4.93 14.51 12.61
N GLY A 60 -6.01 15.23 12.27
CA GLY A 60 -6.81 14.94 11.08
C GLY A 60 -6.09 15.20 9.76
N PHE A 61 -6.81 15.02 8.65
CA PHE A 61 -6.33 15.17 7.27
C PHE A 61 -6.96 16.38 6.58
N GLY A 62 -6.25 16.95 5.59
CA GLY A 62 -6.78 18.03 4.75
C GLY A 62 -7.28 19.22 5.57
N GLY A 63 -8.54 19.62 5.38
CA GLY A 63 -9.17 20.71 6.14
C GLY A 63 -9.24 20.48 7.66
N LEU A 64 -9.03 19.26 8.13
CA LEU A 64 -9.02 18.88 9.54
C LEU A 64 -7.59 18.74 10.11
N ALA A 65 -6.56 19.20 9.40
CA ALA A 65 -5.17 19.10 9.83
C ALA A 65 -4.88 19.75 11.20
N ALA A 66 -5.68 20.74 11.61
CA ALA A 66 -5.55 21.41 12.91
C ALA A 66 -6.23 20.64 14.07
N VAL A 67 -7.05 19.64 13.77
CA VAL A 67 -7.76 18.86 14.79
C VAL A 67 -6.81 17.81 15.36
N ARG A 68 -6.59 17.82 16.68
CA ARG A 68 -5.79 16.83 17.40
C ARG A 68 -6.57 15.52 17.54
N ILE A 69 -5.87 14.40 17.45
CA ILE A 69 -6.42 13.05 17.57
C ILE A 69 -5.75 12.35 18.74
N SER A 70 -6.54 11.72 19.60
CA SER A 70 -6.04 10.96 20.73
C SER A 70 -5.41 9.63 20.28
N PRO A 71 -4.49 9.04 21.07
CA PRO A 71 -3.95 7.71 20.79
C PRO A 71 -5.02 6.62 20.65
N GLU A 72 -6.13 6.73 21.38
CA GLU A 72 -7.23 5.78 21.38
C GLU A 72 -8.02 5.82 20.06
N GLU A 73 -8.18 7.01 19.49
CA GLU A 73 -8.87 7.23 18.21
C GLU A 73 -7.97 6.98 16.98
N ALA A 74 -6.65 6.95 17.18
CA ALA A 74 -5.68 6.91 16.07
C ALA A 74 -5.88 5.69 15.15
N ILE A 75 -6.26 4.53 15.69
CA ILE A 75 -6.53 3.33 14.88
C ILE A 75 -7.77 3.53 14.02
N GLU A 76 -8.88 3.96 14.64
CA GLU A 76 -10.14 4.21 13.95
C GLU A 76 -9.98 5.29 12.87
N LEU A 77 -9.20 6.34 13.14
CA LEU A 77 -8.84 7.36 12.16
C LEU A 77 -8.23 6.75 10.88
N GLN A 78 -7.31 5.79 10.99
CA GLN A 78 -6.68 5.17 9.82
C GLN A 78 -7.66 4.30 9.02
N TYR A 79 -8.55 3.56 9.68
CA TYR A 79 -9.62 2.83 8.99
C TYR A 79 -10.57 3.78 8.27
N ASN A 80 -10.99 4.85 8.94
CA ASN A 80 -11.88 5.86 8.38
C ASN A 80 -11.21 6.63 7.23
N LEU A 81 -9.89 6.86 7.26
CA LEU A 81 -9.15 7.40 6.13
C LEU A 81 -9.31 6.52 4.90
N VAL A 82 -9.01 5.22 5.02
CA VAL A 82 -9.09 4.27 3.90
C VAL A 82 -10.53 4.22 3.35
N ARG A 83 -11.53 4.08 4.22
CA ARG A 83 -12.95 4.02 3.83
C ARG A 83 -13.42 5.32 3.15
N SER A 84 -13.16 6.47 3.76
CA SER A 84 -13.63 7.78 3.24
C SER A 84 -12.98 8.17 1.91
N HIS A 85 -11.78 7.68 1.61
CA HIS A 85 -11.07 7.99 0.37
C HIS A 85 -11.29 6.96 -0.73
N SER A 86 -11.94 5.83 -0.43
CA SER A 86 -12.29 4.79 -1.40
C SER A 86 -13.53 5.16 -2.23
N VAL A 87 -13.52 6.35 -2.83
CA VAL A 87 -14.65 6.98 -3.56
C VAL A 87 -14.48 6.97 -5.08
N GLY A 88 -13.57 6.11 -5.58
CA GLY A 88 -13.30 5.97 -7.00
C GLY A 88 -14.50 5.47 -7.82
N ALA A 89 -14.51 5.82 -9.10
CA ALA A 89 -15.58 5.49 -10.03
C ALA A 89 -15.06 5.07 -11.42
N GLY A 90 -15.99 4.67 -12.29
CA GLY A 90 -15.69 4.21 -13.65
C GLY A 90 -15.23 2.76 -13.69
N GLY A 91 -14.64 2.35 -14.83
CA GLY A 91 -14.11 1.00 -15.00
C GLY A 91 -12.89 0.71 -14.14
N TRP A 92 -12.45 -0.54 -14.11
CA TRP A 92 -11.29 -1.00 -13.34
C TRP A 92 -9.96 -0.67 -14.03
N ILE A 93 -8.96 -0.26 -13.25
CA ILE A 93 -7.58 -0.16 -13.73
C ILE A 93 -7.14 -1.55 -14.25
N PRO A 94 -6.45 -1.62 -15.41
CA PRO A 94 -6.01 -2.90 -15.96
C PRO A 94 -5.11 -3.67 -14.98
N PRO A 95 -5.26 -5.02 -14.87
CA PRO A 95 -4.49 -5.83 -13.93
C PRO A 95 -2.98 -5.60 -13.98
N GLU A 96 -2.40 -5.45 -15.17
CA GLU A 96 -0.97 -5.20 -15.37
C GLU A 96 -0.50 -3.88 -14.73
N VAL A 97 -1.36 -2.86 -14.74
CA VAL A 97 -1.07 -1.56 -14.09
C VAL A 97 -1.18 -1.69 -12.57
N VAL A 98 -2.17 -2.44 -12.06
CA VAL A 98 -2.29 -2.71 -10.62
C VAL A 98 -1.09 -3.52 -10.10
N ARG A 99 -0.62 -4.51 -10.87
CA ARG A 99 0.61 -5.26 -10.54
C ARG A 99 1.83 -4.35 -10.45
N ALA A 100 1.98 -3.42 -11.40
CA ALA A 100 3.04 -2.41 -11.33
C ALA A 100 2.90 -1.51 -10.10
N MET A 101 1.67 -1.10 -9.78
CA MET A 101 1.36 -0.27 -8.60
C MET A 101 1.79 -0.94 -7.29
N LEU A 102 1.56 -2.25 -7.12
CA LEU A 102 1.99 -3.00 -5.94
C LEU A 102 3.52 -2.94 -5.75
N ILE A 103 4.28 -3.24 -6.81
CA ILE A 103 5.75 -3.22 -6.79
C ILE A 103 6.28 -1.82 -6.53
N LEU A 104 5.78 -0.82 -7.28
CA LEU A 104 6.25 0.56 -7.16
C LEU A 104 5.95 1.13 -5.78
N ARG A 105 4.78 0.84 -5.21
CA ARG A 105 4.42 1.31 -3.87
C ARG A 105 5.28 0.65 -2.79
N ALA A 106 5.51 -0.66 -2.88
CA ALA A 106 6.42 -1.36 -1.98
C ALA A 106 7.86 -0.81 -2.07
N ASN A 107 8.35 -0.53 -3.28
CA ASN A 107 9.67 0.08 -3.49
C ASN A 107 9.75 1.48 -2.87
N VAL A 108 8.71 2.31 -3.00
CA VAL A 108 8.65 3.62 -2.32
C VAL A 108 8.74 3.46 -0.79
N PHE A 109 8.07 2.47 -0.20
CA PHE A 109 8.19 2.18 1.23
C PHE A 109 9.60 1.72 1.62
N ALA A 110 10.27 0.93 0.77
CA ALA A 110 11.65 0.47 0.98
C ALA A 110 12.67 1.64 1.05
N ARG A 111 12.36 2.82 0.49
CA ARG A 111 13.17 4.04 0.68
C ARG A 111 13.28 4.48 2.14
N SER A 112 12.40 3.98 3.02
CA SER A 112 12.50 4.13 4.48
C SER A 112 12.30 5.56 5.00
N TYR A 113 11.59 6.42 4.26
CA TYR A 113 11.19 7.77 4.71
C TYR A 113 9.74 7.85 5.21
N SER A 114 8.96 6.76 5.09
CA SER A 114 7.52 6.77 5.38
C SER A 114 7.14 6.39 6.82
N GLY A 115 8.07 5.86 7.63
CA GLY A 115 7.76 5.35 8.97
C GLY A 115 6.78 4.16 9.02
N VAL A 116 6.48 3.55 7.86
CA VAL A 116 5.58 2.41 7.73
C VAL A 116 6.26 1.13 8.25
N ARG A 117 5.46 0.19 8.79
CA ARG A 117 5.97 -1.13 9.17
C ARG A 117 6.41 -1.93 7.92
N PRO A 118 7.53 -2.67 7.95
CA PRO A 118 7.97 -3.52 6.84
C PRO A 118 6.89 -4.47 6.32
N ILE A 119 6.11 -5.06 7.24
CA ILE A 119 5.03 -6.00 6.91
C ILE A 119 3.99 -5.42 5.92
N VAL A 120 3.80 -4.10 5.90
CA VAL A 120 2.87 -3.48 4.94
C VAL A 120 3.42 -3.57 3.52
N ALA A 121 4.72 -3.30 3.32
CA ALA A 121 5.34 -3.45 2.01
C ALA A 121 5.43 -4.92 1.60
N GLU A 122 5.77 -5.81 2.54
CA GLU A 122 5.79 -7.26 2.34
C GLU A 122 4.41 -7.77 1.89
N ARG A 123 3.32 -7.32 2.53
CA ARG A 123 1.95 -7.69 2.14
C ARG A 123 1.54 -7.21 0.75
N LEU A 124 2.01 -6.05 0.30
CA LEU A 124 1.80 -5.64 -1.10
C LEU A 124 2.48 -6.60 -2.09
N LEU A 125 3.68 -7.08 -1.74
CA LEU A 125 4.41 -8.05 -2.54
C LEU A 125 3.80 -9.45 -2.46
N ASP A 126 3.21 -9.82 -1.32
CA ASP A 126 2.44 -11.05 -1.19
C ASP A 126 1.26 -11.06 -2.18
N LEU A 127 0.50 -9.95 -2.27
CA LEU A 127 -0.57 -9.84 -3.27
C LEU A 127 -0.04 -10.04 -4.69
N PHE A 128 1.08 -9.39 -5.03
CA PHE A 128 1.72 -9.57 -6.34
C PHE A 128 2.14 -11.03 -6.59
N ASN A 129 2.82 -11.64 -5.62
CA ASN A 129 3.36 -12.99 -5.71
C ASN A 129 2.25 -14.06 -5.77
N HIS A 130 1.08 -13.79 -5.18
CA HIS A 130 -0.11 -14.64 -5.26
C HIS A 130 -1.03 -14.33 -6.45
N GLY A 131 -0.72 -13.30 -7.24
CA GLY A 131 -1.55 -12.89 -8.37
C GLY A 131 -2.89 -12.24 -7.97
N LEU A 132 -3.00 -11.74 -6.74
CA LEU A 132 -4.18 -11.03 -6.25
C LEU A 132 -4.17 -9.59 -6.76
N ILE A 133 -5.21 -9.22 -7.52
CA ILE A 133 -5.31 -7.92 -8.19
C ILE A 133 -6.39 -7.07 -7.51
N PRO A 134 -6.04 -6.09 -6.65
CA PRO A 134 -7.06 -5.21 -6.07
C PRO A 134 -7.94 -4.57 -7.14
N ALA A 135 -9.27 -4.60 -6.94
CA ALA A 135 -10.23 -3.95 -7.83
C ALA A 135 -10.21 -2.43 -7.59
N ILE A 136 -9.47 -1.71 -8.44
CA ILE A 136 -9.25 -0.27 -8.27
C ILE A 136 -9.96 0.50 -9.40
N PRO A 137 -10.88 1.44 -9.11
CA PRO A 137 -11.52 2.27 -10.12
C PRO A 137 -10.54 3.24 -10.81
N LYS A 138 -10.75 3.51 -12.11
CA LYS A 138 -9.89 4.39 -12.92
C LYS A 138 -10.01 5.87 -12.55
N GLN A 139 -11.17 6.34 -12.08
CA GLN A 139 -11.45 7.76 -11.87
C GLN A 139 -11.61 8.10 -10.39
N GLY A 140 -11.28 9.33 -10.00
CA GLY A 140 -11.61 9.88 -8.68
C GLY A 140 -10.50 10.76 -8.08
N SER A 141 -9.23 10.39 -8.27
CA SER A 141 -8.12 11.25 -7.83
C SER A 141 -7.87 12.40 -8.82
N VAL A 142 -7.48 13.56 -8.28
CA VAL A 142 -7.06 14.75 -9.04
C VAL A 142 -5.54 14.87 -9.18
N GLY A 143 -4.77 13.92 -8.63
CA GLY A 143 -3.31 13.87 -8.72
C GLY A 143 -2.54 14.93 -7.91
N ALA A 144 -3.21 15.94 -7.35
CA ALA A 144 -2.56 17.05 -6.64
C ALA A 144 -1.84 16.65 -5.34
N SER A 145 -2.24 15.57 -4.68
CA SER A 145 -1.62 15.04 -3.45
C SER A 145 -1.26 13.56 -3.58
N GLY A 146 -1.05 13.11 -4.82
CA GLY A 146 -0.90 11.71 -5.19
C GLY A 146 -2.23 11.01 -5.48
N ASP A 147 -2.15 9.71 -5.73
CA ASP A 147 -3.28 8.88 -6.16
C ASP A 147 -4.12 8.38 -4.98
N LEU A 148 -4.59 9.31 -4.14
CA LEU A 148 -5.24 8.99 -2.85
C LEU A 148 -6.42 8.02 -3.02
N VAL A 149 -7.28 8.25 -4.00
CA VAL A 149 -8.47 7.42 -4.22
C VAL A 149 -8.09 5.99 -4.63
N GLN A 150 -7.16 5.84 -5.57
CA GLN A 150 -6.71 4.54 -6.05
C GLN A 150 -5.94 3.77 -4.97
N LEU A 151 -5.05 4.45 -4.23
CA LEU A 151 -4.30 3.85 -3.13
C LEU A 151 -5.19 3.53 -1.93
N ALA A 152 -6.30 4.25 -1.73
CA ALA A 152 -7.30 3.91 -0.72
C ALA A 152 -8.03 2.60 -1.09
N HIS A 153 -8.45 2.43 -2.35
CA HIS A 153 -9.03 1.16 -2.83
C HIS A 153 -8.05 -0.02 -2.72
N LEU A 154 -6.76 0.21 -3.00
CA LEU A 154 -5.71 -0.78 -2.76
C LEU A 154 -5.61 -1.16 -1.27
N ALA A 155 -5.60 -0.16 -0.38
CA ALA A 155 -5.54 -0.38 1.06
C ALA A 155 -6.81 -1.07 1.59
N LEU A 156 -7.97 -0.76 1.02
CA LEU A 156 -9.26 -1.36 1.36
C LEU A 156 -9.24 -2.87 1.09
N ALA A 157 -8.70 -3.30 -0.05
CA ALA A 157 -8.47 -4.72 -0.34
C ALA A 157 -7.47 -5.34 0.66
N LEU A 158 -6.37 -4.64 0.98
CA LEU A 158 -5.34 -5.13 1.91
C LEU A 158 -5.86 -5.36 3.34
N ILE A 159 -6.84 -4.57 3.80
CA ILE A 159 -7.49 -4.75 5.11
C ILE A 159 -8.71 -5.69 5.06
N GLY A 160 -9.02 -6.27 3.91
CA GLY A 160 -10.11 -7.23 3.73
C GLY A 160 -11.50 -6.63 3.48
N GLU A 161 -11.62 -5.30 3.36
CA GLU A 161 -12.92 -4.61 3.17
C GLU A 161 -13.25 -4.32 1.69
N GLY A 162 -12.33 -4.62 0.78
CA GLY A 162 -12.46 -4.38 -0.66
C GLY A 162 -12.70 -5.65 -1.47
N TYR A 163 -12.31 -5.60 -2.74
CA TYR A 163 -12.43 -6.73 -3.67
C TYR A 163 -11.13 -6.94 -4.45
N PHE A 164 -10.92 -8.18 -4.89
CA PHE A 164 -9.98 -8.50 -5.95
C PHE A 164 -10.72 -8.68 -7.27
N LEU A 165 -10.08 -8.29 -8.36
CA LEU A 165 -10.57 -8.48 -9.72
C LEU A 165 -10.07 -9.83 -10.26
N THR A 166 -11.00 -10.65 -10.73
CA THR A 166 -10.75 -11.98 -11.31
C THR A 166 -11.38 -12.06 -12.71
N GLU A 167 -11.11 -13.13 -13.45
CA GLU A 167 -11.78 -13.40 -14.73
C GLU A 167 -13.30 -13.58 -14.57
N GLN A 168 -13.75 -14.07 -13.41
CA GLN A 168 -15.14 -14.32 -13.08
C GLN A 168 -15.86 -13.08 -12.51
N GLY A 169 -15.12 -11.98 -12.29
CA GLY A 169 -15.65 -10.75 -11.71
C GLY A 169 -14.98 -10.38 -10.39
N LEU A 170 -15.74 -9.76 -9.49
CA LEU A 170 -15.22 -9.33 -8.19
C LEU A 170 -15.26 -10.47 -7.17
N GLU A 171 -14.17 -10.63 -6.44
CA GLU A 171 -14.06 -11.55 -5.32
C GLU A 171 -13.85 -10.76 -4.02
N PRO A 172 -14.59 -11.03 -2.93
CA PRO A 172 -14.38 -10.35 -1.64
C PRO A 172 -12.97 -10.54 -1.11
N ALA A 173 -12.32 -9.43 -0.72
CA ALA A 173 -10.92 -9.46 -0.32
C ALA A 173 -10.67 -10.32 0.93
N ALA A 174 -11.56 -10.27 1.94
CA ALA A 174 -11.42 -11.08 3.15
C ALA A 174 -11.31 -12.59 2.86
N GLU A 175 -12.18 -13.12 1.99
CA GLU A 175 -12.19 -14.55 1.64
C GLU A 175 -10.95 -14.95 0.85
N ALA A 176 -10.57 -14.12 -0.12
CA ALA A 176 -9.38 -14.34 -0.93
C ALA A 176 -8.09 -14.31 -0.07
N LEU A 177 -7.95 -13.34 0.83
CA LEU A 177 -6.77 -13.24 1.71
C LEU A 177 -6.63 -14.50 2.57
N VAL A 178 -7.71 -14.97 3.20
CA VAL A 178 -7.71 -16.20 4.01
C VAL A 178 -7.30 -17.42 3.19
N ARG A 179 -7.85 -17.59 1.98
CA ARG A 179 -7.51 -18.72 1.09
C ARG A 179 -6.04 -18.73 0.69
N HIS A 180 -5.40 -17.57 0.62
CA HIS A 180 -3.97 -17.43 0.32
C HIS A 180 -3.08 -17.38 1.57
N GLY A 181 -3.66 -17.45 2.78
CA GLY A 181 -2.92 -17.44 4.05
C GLY A 181 -2.35 -16.08 4.44
N LEU A 182 -3.00 -14.98 4.03
CA LEU A 182 -2.52 -13.60 4.23
C LEU A 182 -3.22 -12.85 5.36
#